data_AF-A0A1F4RKU1-F1
#
_entry.id   AF-A0A1F4RKU1-F1
#
_cell.length_a   1.000
_cell.length_b   1.000
_cell.length_c   1.000
_cell.angle_alpha   90.00
_cell.angle_beta   90.00
_cell.angle_gamma   90.00
#
_symmetry.space_group_name_H-M   'P 1'
#
loop_
_entity.id
_entity.type
_entity.pdbx_description
1 polymer ?
#
loop_
_entity_poly.entity_id
_entity_poly.type
_entity_poly.pdbx_seq_one_letter_code
_entity_poly.pdbx_strand_id
1 'polypeptide(L)'
;MSREISPFVRANKPWLIRKALSSYFRASNAFSNMDRERSDGRPVRFESLKNLSEILFEIKEDMYLIFRRLVDPKKRIFEDASKHTPSQFETEFINNVGLLFHKTMIVRELEYVMEHYTEDDEELITAENDFNIHWLRMKVLFNNGIEIIKRMLEQYKDNLVVISYLLENDRYVEEVLKENLQDLLSRLYGEDNYQHAYIDVGNYCIKSGWNDKAKKILSDALSLDPENDCARQLMKTVNNDNYSATKARVAKEHK
;
A
#
# COMPACT_ATOMS: atom_id res chain seq x y z
N MET A 1 -29.25 5.82 15.76
CA MET A 1 -28.52 4.69 16.39
C MET A 1 -27.37 4.34 15.46
N SER A 2 -26.11 4.36 15.90
CA SER A 2 -25.01 3.92 15.04
C SER A 2 -25.11 2.41 14.84
N ARG A 3 -25.21 1.95 13.59
CA ARG A 3 -25.13 0.52 13.29
C ARG A 3 -23.79 -0.01 13.76
N GLU A 4 -23.83 -1.15 14.45
CA GLU A 4 -22.60 -1.85 14.84
C GLU A 4 -21.81 -2.24 13.59
N ILE A 5 -20.49 -2.06 13.66
CA ILE A 5 -19.56 -2.45 12.59
C ILE A 5 -19.50 -3.97 12.54
N SER A 6 -19.69 -4.52 11.33
CA SER A 6 -19.67 -5.96 11.08
C SER A 6 -18.40 -6.63 11.62
N PRO A 7 -18.47 -7.81 12.26
CA PRO A 7 -17.31 -8.56 12.72
C PRO A 7 -16.28 -8.80 11.61
N PHE A 8 -16.74 -9.09 10.39
CA PHE A 8 -15.88 -9.25 9.22
C PHE A 8 -15.08 -7.97 8.94
N VAL A 9 -15.75 -6.82 8.89
CA VAL A 9 -15.11 -5.52 8.62
C VAL A 9 -14.07 -5.20 9.69
N ARG A 10 -14.41 -5.43 10.95
CA ARG A 10 -13.52 -5.18 12.10
C ARG A 10 -12.26 -6.05 12.03
N ALA A 11 -12.41 -7.33 11.75
CA ALA A 11 -11.30 -8.28 11.67
C ALA A 11 -10.39 -8.05 10.45
N ASN A 12 -10.97 -7.62 9.32
CA ASN A 12 -10.24 -7.50 8.06
C ASN A 12 -9.69 -6.09 7.78
N LYS A 13 -10.08 -5.05 8.55
CA LYS A 13 -9.58 -3.68 8.34
C LYS A 13 -8.04 -3.64 8.24
N PRO A 14 -7.24 -4.22 9.15
CA PRO A 14 -5.79 -4.13 9.06
C PRO A 14 -5.22 -4.71 7.75
N TRP A 15 -5.77 -5.85 7.33
CA TRP A 15 -5.34 -6.57 6.13
C TRP A 15 -5.74 -5.87 4.84
N LEU A 16 -6.94 -5.31 4.78
CA LEU A 16 -7.40 -4.56 3.61
C LEU A 16 -6.66 -3.22 3.46
N ILE A 17 -6.30 -2.56 4.57
CA ILE A 17 -5.43 -1.37 4.51
C ILE A 17 -4.04 -1.74 3.99
N ARG A 18 -3.42 -2.81 4.53
CA ARG A 18 -2.14 -3.31 4.03
C ARG A 18 -2.21 -3.62 2.52
N LYS A 19 -3.27 -4.32 2.09
CA LYS A 19 -3.49 -4.68 0.68
C LYS A 19 -3.63 -3.43 -0.19
N ALA A 20 -4.46 -2.47 0.23
CA ALA A 20 -4.65 -1.21 -0.48
C ALA A 20 -3.34 -0.42 -0.65
N LEU A 21 -2.52 -0.32 0.42
CA LEU A 21 -1.19 0.30 0.35
C LEU A 21 -0.26 -0.44 -0.61
N SER A 22 -0.21 -1.78 -0.53
CA SER A 22 0.62 -2.58 -1.42
C SER A 22 0.23 -2.44 -2.89
N SER A 23 -1.06 -2.51 -3.19
CA SER A 23 -1.58 -2.29 -4.53
C SER A 23 -1.34 -0.86 -5.02
N TYR A 24 -1.44 0.15 -4.14
CA TYR A 24 -1.14 1.53 -4.51
C TYR A 24 0.34 1.72 -4.86
N PHE A 25 1.25 1.09 -4.11
CA PHE A 25 2.68 1.13 -4.43
C PHE A 25 2.97 0.46 -5.79
N ARG A 26 2.30 -0.65 -6.09
CA ARG A 26 2.35 -1.30 -7.42
C ARG A 26 1.84 -0.38 -8.53
N ALA A 27 0.70 0.28 -8.33
CA ALA A 27 0.16 1.24 -9.28
C ALA A 27 1.12 2.42 -9.51
N SER A 28 1.69 2.97 -8.44
CA SER A 28 2.64 4.08 -8.51
C SER A 28 3.90 3.70 -9.29
N ASN A 29 4.47 2.53 -9.02
CA ASN A 29 5.62 2.03 -9.76
C ASN A 29 5.30 1.75 -11.24
N ALA A 30 4.16 1.11 -11.52
CA ALA A 30 3.71 0.86 -12.88
C ALA A 30 3.56 2.17 -13.67
N PHE A 31 2.93 3.18 -13.08
CA PHE A 31 2.82 4.50 -13.68
C PHE A 31 4.19 5.17 -13.89
N SER A 32 5.09 5.08 -12.90
CA SER A 32 6.42 5.68 -12.97
C SER A 32 7.29 5.05 -14.07
N ASN A 33 7.13 3.75 -14.31
CA ASN A 33 7.78 3.07 -15.44
C ASN A 33 7.22 3.55 -16.78
N MET A 34 5.88 3.66 -16.91
CA MET A 34 5.29 4.20 -18.14
C MET A 34 5.67 5.68 -18.38
N ASP A 35 5.76 6.50 -17.33
CA ASP A 35 6.16 7.92 -17.43
C ASP A 35 7.60 8.06 -17.90
N ARG A 36 8.48 7.16 -17.44
CA ARG A 36 9.87 7.06 -17.90
C ARG A 36 9.95 6.62 -19.36
N GLU A 37 9.26 5.54 -19.72
CA GLU A 37 9.21 5.05 -21.11
C GLU A 37 8.71 6.15 -22.06
N ARG A 38 7.67 6.88 -21.66
CA ARG A 38 7.14 8.02 -22.42
C ARG A 38 8.16 9.16 -22.55
N SER A 39 8.87 9.48 -21.47
CA SER A 39 9.93 10.50 -21.49
C SER A 39 11.09 10.12 -22.41
N ASP A 40 11.35 8.82 -22.57
CA ASP A 40 12.32 8.25 -23.51
C ASP A 40 11.78 8.12 -24.95
N GLY A 41 10.58 8.68 -25.23
CA GLY A 41 9.95 8.66 -26.54
C GLY A 41 9.29 7.34 -26.92
N ARG A 42 9.13 6.40 -25.97
CA ARG A 42 8.41 5.14 -26.22
C ARG A 42 6.91 5.33 -25.99
N PRO A 43 6.05 4.78 -26.87
CA PRO A 43 4.61 4.86 -26.68
C PRO A 43 4.15 4.05 -25.46
N VAL A 44 3.11 4.54 -24.80
CA VAL A 44 2.50 3.85 -23.64
C VAL A 44 1.41 2.92 -24.17
N ARG A 45 1.53 1.62 -23.91
CA ARG A 45 0.59 0.64 -24.46
C ARG A 45 -0.76 0.65 -23.75
N PHE A 46 -1.84 0.43 -24.51
CA PHE A 46 -3.19 0.23 -23.99
C PHE A 46 -3.25 -0.80 -22.84
N GLU A 47 -2.60 -1.96 -22.99
CA GLU A 47 -2.62 -3.02 -21.97
C GLU A 47 -1.99 -2.58 -20.64
N SER A 48 -0.97 -1.72 -20.68
CA SER A 48 -0.35 -1.17 -19.47
C SER A 48 -1.32 -0.24 -18.73
N LEU A 49 -2.08 0.58 -19.46
CA LEU A 49 -3.12 1.46 -18.91
C LEU A 49 -4.31 0.66 -18.36
N LYS A 50 -4.70 -0.41 -19.04
CA LYS A 50 -5.72 -1.35 -18.57
C LYS A 50 -5.32 -1.98 -17.23
N ASN A 51 -4.13 -2.57 -17.14
CA ASN A 51 -3.61 -3.16 -15.90
C ASN A 51 -3.57 -2.12 -14.76
N LEU A 52 -3.13 -0.89 -15.05
CA LEU A 52 -3.15 0.19 -14.06
C LEU A 52 -4.58 0.50 -13.58
N SER A 53 -5.55 0.57 -14.48
CA SER A 53 -6.95 0.82 -14.15
C SER A 53 -7.56 -0.28 -13.27
N GLU A 54 -7.20 -1.55 -13.51
CA GLU A 54 -7.65 -2.69 -12.72
C GLU A 54 -7.11 -2.64 -11.29
N ILE A 55 -5.81 -2.36 -11.12
CA ILE A 55 -5.20 -2.19 -9.79
C ILE A 55 -5.90 -1.07 -9.00
N LEU A 56 -6.14 0.08 -9.65
CA LEU A 56 -6.81 1.22 -9.02
C LEU A 56 -8.27 0.93 -8.66
N PHE A 57 -8.97 0.16 -9.49
CA PHE A 57 -10.32 -0.30 -9.20
C PHE A 57 -10.35 -1.24 -7.99
N GLU A 58 -9.42 -2.19 -7.90
CA GLU A 58 -9.32 -3.10 -6.76
C GLU A 58 -9.07 -2.36 -5.45
N ILE A 59 -8.16 -1.36 -5.43
CA ILE A 59 -7.91 -0.54 -4.24
C ILE A 59 -9.20 0.16 -3.80
N LYS A 60 -9.92 0.75 -4.75
CA LYS A 60 -11.18 1.45 -4.48
C LYS A 60 -12.22 0.52 -3.87
N GLU A 61 -12.39 -0.68 -4.43
CA GLU A 61 -13.35 -1.67 -3.91
C GLU A 61 -12.93 -2.19 -2.54
N ASP A 62 -11.66 -2.55 -2.32
CA ASP A 62 -11.14 -2.97 -1.02
C ASP A 62 -11.40 -1.93 0.07
N MET A 63 -11.19 -0.64 -0.23
CA MET A 63 -11.48 0.44 0.70
C MET A 63 -12.98 0.58 0.97
N TYR A 64 -13.84 0.44 -0.04
CA TYR A 64 -15.28 0.46 0.15
C TYR A 64 -15.86 -0.80 0.80
N LEU A 65 -15.11 -1.89 0.93
CA LEU A 65 -15.50 -3.01 1.77
C LEU A 65 -15.48 -2.64 3.26
N ILE A 66 -14.50 -1.84 3.69
CA ILE A 66 -14.29 -1.50 5.11
C ILE A 66 -14.79 -0.12 5.51
N PHE A 67 -14.90 0.81 4.55
CA PHE A 67 -15.36 2.17 4.79
C PHE A 67 -16.71 2.46 4.16
N ARG A 68 -17.49 3.28 4.85
CA ARG A 68 -18.74 3.83 4.33
C ARG A 68 -18.45 4.77 3.15
N ARG A 69 -19.23 4.63 2.10
CA ARG A 69 -19.23 5.56 0.96
C ARG A 69 -19.77 6.93 1.36
N LEU A 70 -19.16 7.97 0.82
CA LEU A 70 -19.63 9.35 0.97
C LEU A 70 -20.78 9.58 -0.03
N VAL A 71 -21.99 9.84 0.47
CA VAL A 71 -23.21 10.04 -0.32
C VAL A 71 -23.41 11.52 -0.66
N ASP A 72 -23.21 12.40 0.32
CA ASP A 72 -23.22 13.86 0.11
C ASP A 72 -21.88 14.43 0.58
N PRO A 73 -20.96 14.76 -0.35
CA PRO A 73 -19.67 15.33 0.00
C PRO A 73 -19.76 16.69 0.70
N LYS A 74 -20.73 17.53 0.34
CA LYS A 74 -20.87 18.88 0.92
C LYS A 74 -21.32 18.81 2.37
N LYS A 75 -22.20 17.85 2.68
CA LYS A 75 -22.75 17.65 4.03
C LYS A 75 -22.04 16.57 4.84
N ARG A 76 -21.00 15.93 4.27
CA ARG A 76 -20.29 14.77 4.85
C ARG A 76 -21.25 13.65 5.29
N ILE A 77 -22.28 13.39 4.50
CA ILE A 77 -23.24 12.31 4.77
C ILE A 77 -22.69 11.02 4.17
N PHE A 78 -22.56 10.00 5.01
CA PHE A 78 -22.11 8.67 4.62
C PHE A 78 -23.30 7.71 4.46
N GLU A 79 -23.10 6.66 3.66
CA GLU A 79 -24.07 5.58 3.52
C GLU A 79 -24.40 4.93 4.88
N ASP A 80 -25.63 4.45 5.03
CA ASP A 80 -26.04 3.69 6.20
C ASP A 80 -25.62 2.21 6.07
N ALA A 81 -24.36 1.93 6.39
CA ALA A 81 -23.77 0.60 6.34
C ALA A 81 -23.01 0.23 7.63
N SER A 82 -22.93 -1.07 7.93
CA SER A 82 -22.16 -1.65 9.05
C SER A 82 -20.64 -1.67 8.80
N LYS A 83 -20.11 -0.53 8.38
CA LYS A 83 -18.70 -0.26 8.04
C LYS A 83 -18.13 0.88 8.88
N HIS A 84 -16.81 1.06 8.86
CA HIS A 84 -16.16 2.21 9.49
C HIS A 84 -16.51 3.52 8.77
N THR A 85 -16.68 4.61 9.51
CA THR A 85 -16.60 5.95 8.92
C THR A 85 -15.12 6.27 8.68
N PRO A 86 -14.71 6.62 7.46
CA PRO A 86 -13.31 6.94 7.19
C PRO A 86 -12.90 8.23 7.91
N SER A 87 -11.64 8.29 8.34
CA SER A 87 -10.94 9.50 8.78
C SER A 87 -10.80 10.49 7.62
N GLN A 88 -10.29 11.69 7.92
CA GLN A 88 -9.99 12.66 6.88
C GLN A 88 -8.98 12.11 5.85
N PHE A 89 -7.85 11.55 6.31
CA PHE A 89 -6.82 11.04 5.41
C PHE A 89 -7.26 9.79 4.66
N GLU A 90 -8.05 8.91 5.29
CA GLU A 90 -8.67 7.77 4.61
C GLU A 90 -9.63 8.25 3.50
N THR A 91 -10.41 9.31 3.76
CA THR A 91 -11.29 9.93 2.75
C THR A 91 -10.50 10.56 1.61
N GLU A 92 -9.44 11.31 1.91
CA GLU A 92 -8.54 11.90 0.92
C GLU A 92 -7.91 10.81 0.04
N PHE A 93 -7.46 9.71 0.62
CA PHE A 93 -6.86 8.59 -0.10
C PHE A 93 -7.88 7.90 -1.02
N ILE A 94 -9.07 7.56 -0.52
CA ILE A 94 -10.14 6.95 -1.32
C ILE A 94 -10.51 7.85 -2.51
N ASN A 95 -10.62 9.16 -2.29
CA ASN A 95 -10.94 10.11 -3.36
C ASN A 95 -9.80 10.22 -4.38
N ASN A 96 -8.55 10.27 -3.92
CA ASN A 96 -7.37 10.30 -4.79
C ASN A 96 -7.31 9.06 -5.70
N VAL A 97 -7.48 7.85 -5.14
CA VAL A 97 -7.54 6.59 -5.90
C VAL A 97 -8.71 6.61 -6.88
N GLY A 98 -9.89 7.08 -6.47
CA GLY A 98 -11.04 7.21 -7.35
C GLY A 98 -10.77 8.13 -8.54
N LEU A 99 -10.13 9.28 -8.32
CA LEU A 99 -9.74 10.21 -9.39
C LEU A 99 -8.68 9.60 -10.30
N LEU A 100 -7.67 8.92 -9.75
CA LEU A 100 -6.65 8.21 -10.51
C LEU A 100 -7.28 7.16 -11.42
N PHE A 101 -8.22 6.35 -10.90
CA PHE A 101 -8.96 5.36 -11.68
C PHE A 101 -9.64 6.02 -12.88
N HIS A 102 -10.43 7.08 -12.64
CA HIS A 102 -11.14 7.78 -13.71
C HIS A 102 -10.20 8.43 -14.74
N LYS A 103 -9.07 9.00 -14.32
CA LYS A 103 -8.09 9.58 -15.25
C LYS A 103 -7.39 8.51 -16.06
N THR A 104 -7.04 7.38 -15.45
CA THR A 104 -6.45 6.23 -16.15
C THR A 104 -7.39 5.68 -17.21
N MET A 105 -8.68 5.55 -16.88
CA MET A 105 -9.70 5.13 -17.85
C MET A 105 -9.76 6.08 -19.04
N ILE A 106 -9.76 7.41 -18.82
CA ILE A 106 -9.78 8.38 -19.92
C ILE A 106 -8.54 8.24 -20.82
N VAL A 107 -7.35 8.17 -20.22
CA VAL A 107 -6.08 8.01 -20.96
C VAL A 107 -6.08 6.71 -21.76
N ARG A 108 -6.62 5.62 -21.18
CA ARG A 108 -6.76 4.34 -21.85
C ARG A 108 -7.67 4.41 -23.08
N GLU A 109 -8.81 5.07 -22.98
CA GLU A 109 -9.71 5.24 -24.13
C GLU A 109 -9.09 6.15 -25.21
N LEU A 110 -8.36 7.20 -24.81
CA LEU A 110 -7.63 8.06 -25.76
C LEU A 110 -6.55 7.28 -26.50
N GLU A 111 -5.79 6.43 -25.81
CA GLU A 111 -4.81 5.53 -26.46
C GLU A 111 -5.49 4.62 -27.47
N TYR A 112 -6.63 4.02 -27.10
CA TYR A 112 -7.39 3.16 -28.00
C TYR A 112 -7.87 3.91 -29.26
N VAL A 113 -8.32 5.16 -29.12
CA VAL A 113 -8.72 6.02 -30.24
C VAL A 113 -7.54 6.33 -31.16
N MET A 114 -6.40 6.74 -30.61
CA MET A 114 -5.19 7.04 -31.38
C MET A 114 -4.65 5.80 -32.11
N GLU A 115 -4.79 4.61 -31.52
CA GLU A 115 -4.35 3.36 -32.16
C GLU A 115 -5.28 2.87 -33.28
N HIS A 116 -6.60 3.17 -33.22
CA HIS A 116 -7.60 2.46 -34.05
C HIS A 116 -8.55 3.35 -34.88
N TYR A 117 -8.67 4.65 -34.59
CA TYR A 117 -9.76 5.47 -35.18
C TYR A 117 -9.31 6.79 -35.80
N THR A 118 -8.06 7.23 -35.61
CA THR A 118 -7.58 8.49 -36.17
C THR A 118 -7.04 8.28 -37.59
N GLU A 119 -7.88 8.52 -38.60
CA GLU A 119 -7.50 8.60 -40.02
C GLU A 119 -7.11 10.03 -40.44
N ASP A 120 -7.51 11.04 -39.65
CA ASP A 120 -7.28 12.48 -39.85
C ASP A 120 -6.29 13.03 -38.80
N ASP A 121 -5.37 13.89 -39.26
CA ASP A 121 -4.34 14.55 -38.45
C ASP A 121 -4.95 15.47 -37.37
N GLU A 122 -6.09 16.13 -37.63
CA GLU A 122 -6.71 17.05 -36.64
C GLU A 122 -7.27 16.31 -35.41
N GLU A 123 -7.91 15.15 -35.63
CA GLU A 123 -8.46 14.32 -34.55
C GLU A 123 -7.34 13.68 -33.72
N LEU A 124 -6.26 13.25 -34.39
CA LEU A 124 -5.07 12.74 -33.73
C LEU A 124 -4.42 13.80 -32.82
N ILE A 125 -4.20 15.02 -33.33
CA ILE A 125 -3.63 16.12 -32.55
C ILE A 125 -4.50 16.43 -31.32
N THR A 126 -5.83 16.40 -31.47
CA THR A 126 -6.76 16.64 -30.36
C THR A 126 -6.65 15.54 -29.30
N ALA A 127 -6.66 14.26 -29.71
CA ALA A 127 -6.53 13.12 -28.81
C ALA A 127 -5.18 13.11 -28.07
N GLU A 128 -4.08 13.43 -28.76
CA GLU A 128 -2.75 13.54 -28.16
C GLU A 128 -2.68 14.66 -27.11
N ASN A 129 -3.29 15.82 -27.40
CA ASN A 129 -3.35 16.94 -26.45
C ASN A 129 -4.13 16.56 -25.18
N ASP A 130 -5.30 15.94 -25.35
CA ASP A 130 -6.10 15.48 -24.22
C ASP A 130 -5.38 14.38 -23.42
N PHE A 131 -4.70 13.46 -24.11
CA PHE A 131 -3.88 12.42 -23.49
C PHE A 131 -2.84 13.08 -22.58
N ASN A 132 -2.09 14.04 -23.11
CA ASN A 132 -1.03 14.74 -22.37
C ASN A 132 -1.57 15.48 -21.13
N ILE A 133 -2.71 16.16 -21.25
CA ILE A 133 -3.36 16.85 -20.12
C ILE A 133 -3.73 15.85 -19.03
N HIS A 134 -4.32 14.73 -19.40
CA HIS A 134 -4.75 13.71 -18.46
C HIS A 134 -3.57 12.94 -17.85
N TRP A 135 -2.51 12.70 -18.62
CA TRP A 135 -1.25 12.14 -18.16
C TRP A 135 -0.61 12.99 -17.05
N LEU A 136 -0.48 14.30 -17.28
CA LEU A 136 0.08 15.21 -16.28
C LEU A 136 -0.78 15.25 -15.01
N ARG A 137 -2.11 15.21 -15.15
CA ARG A 137 -3.02 15.11 -14.00
C ARG A 137 -2.81 13.82 -13.21
N MET A 138 -2.59 12.68 -13.87
CA MET A 138 -2.27 11.43 -13.18
C MET A 138 -0.97 11.55 -12.38
N LYS A 139 0.08 12.15 -12.96
CA LYS A 139 1.35 12.40 -12.26
C LYS A 139 1.17 13.24 -11.00
N VAL A 140 0.40 14.33 -11.09
CA VAL A 140 0.06 15.16 -9.91
C VAL A 140 -0.72 14.36 -8.88
N LEU A 141 -1.71 13.56 -9.30
CA LEU A 141 -2.50 12.74 -8.39
C LEU A 141 -1.66 11.68 -7.67
N PHE A 142 -0.74 11.01 -8.35
CA PHE A 142 0.16 10.04 -7.70
C PHE A 142 1.06 10.69 -6.64
N ASN A 143 1.65 11.85 -6.95
CA ASN A 143 2.44 12.62 -5.99
C ASN A 143 1.59 13.02 -4.78
N ASN A 144 0.38 13.52 -5.00
CA ASN A 144 -0.55 13.87 -3.92
C ASN A 144 -0.92 12.64 -3.07
N GLY A 145 -1.13 11.48 -3.71
CA GLY A 145 -1.46 10.25 -3.00
C GLY A 145 -0.31 9.72 -2.14
N ILE A 146 0.95 9.89 -2.56
CA ILE A 146 2.13 9.61 -1.73
C ILE A 146 2.11 10.46 -0.45
N GLU A 147 1.87 11.77 -0.58
CA GLU A 147 1.80 12.68 0.57
C GLU A 147 0.58 12.43 1.47
N ILE A 148 -0.54 11.96 0.90
CA ILE A 148 -1.68 11.48 1.69
C ILE A 148 -1.30 10.22 2.47
N ILE A 149 -0.64 9.25 1.83
CA ILE A 149 -0.22 8.00 2.49
C ILE A 149 0.73 8.29 3.64
N LYS A 150 1.74 9.15 3.46
CA LYS A 150 2.68 9.52 4.53
C LYS A 150 1.99 10.03 5.79
N ARG A 151 0.96 10.87 5.63
CA ARG A 151 0.13 11.39 6.73
C ARG A 151 -0.81 10.33 7.28
N MET A 152 -1.38 9.50 6.41
CA MET A 152 -2.26 8.40 6.81
C MET A 152 -1.53 7.37 7.68
N LEU A 153 -0.26 7.07 7.37
CA LEU A 153 0.55 6.10 8.13
C LEU A 153 0.70 6.47 9.61
N GLU A 154 0.61 7.74 9.99
CA GLU A 154 0.61 8.18 11.40
C GLU A 154 -0.57 7.60 12.19
N GLN A 155 -1.73 7.43 11.53
CA GLN A 155 -2.92 6.81 12.11
C GLN A 155 -2.84 5.28 12.17
N TYR A 156 -1.84 4.70 11.51
CA TYR A 156 -1.63 3.26 11.37
C TYR A 156 -0.33 2.78 12.01
N LYS A 157 0.35 3.62 12.79
CA LYS A 157 1.60 3.24 13.46
C LYS A 157 1.44 2.00 14.35
N ASP A 158 0.32 1.87 15.06
CA ASP A 158 0.06 0.72 15.94
C ASP A 158 -0.50 -0.50 15.18
N ASN A 159 -0.70 -0.39 13.87
CA ASN A 159 -1.18 -1.48 13.04
C ASN A 159 -0.01 -2.35 12.57
N LEU A 160 0.30 -3.40 13.35
CA LEU A 160 1.44 -4.29 13.10
C LEU A 160 1.39 -4.98 11.73
N VAL A 161 0.22 -5.17 11.12
CA VAL A 161 0.08 -5.74 9.76
C VAL A 161 0.55 -4.75 8.69
N VAL A 162 0.31 -3.45 8.91
CA VAL A 162 0.81 -2.39 8.03
C VAL A 162 2.30 -2.20 8.24
N ILE A 163 2.76 -2.11 9.49
CA ILE A 163 4.18 -1.93 9.79
C ILE A 163 5.01 -3.12 9.33
N SER A 164 4.53 -4.36 9.50
CA SER A 164 5.21 -5.53 8.96
C SER A 164 5.40 -5.44 7.45
N TYR A 165 4.42 -4.92 6.72
CA TYR A 165 4.55 -4.72 5.27
C TYR A 165 5.64 -3.68 4.94
N LEU A 166 5.70 -2.58 5.68
CA LEU A 166 6.72 -1.55 5.47
C LEU A 166 8.13 -2.11 5.68
N LEU A 167 8.35 -2.83 6.78
CA LEU A 167 9.65 -3.45 7.08
C LEU A 167 10.02 -4.56 6.09
N GLU A 168 9.05 -5.36 5.64
CA GLU A 168 9.30 -6.45 4.70
C GLU A 168 9.68 -5.97 3.29
N ASN A 169 9.30 -4.74 2.92
CA ASN A 169 9.41 -4.20 1.58
C ASN A 169 10.18 -2.86 1.56
N ASP A 170 11.13 -2.68 2.48
CA ASP A 170 11.91 -1.46 2.71
C ASP A 170 12.29 -0.70 1.43
N ARG A 171 13.09 -1.30 0.54
CA ARG A 171 13.56 -0.66 -0.69
C ARG A 171 12.42 -0.19 -1.59
N TYR A 172 11.36 -0.99 -1.65
CA TYR A 172 10.22 -0.70 -2.49
C TYR A 172 9.35 0.44 -1.92
N VAL A 173 9.22 0.48 -0.59
CA VAL A 173 8.59 1.58 0.14
C VAL A 173 9.38 2.86 -0.05
N GLU A 174 10.70 2.81 0.10
CA GLU A 174 11.60 3.96 -0.06
C GLU A 174 11.52 4.56 -1.47
N GLU A 175 11.51 3.71 -2.50
CA GLU A 175 11.39 4.14 -3.89
C GLU A 175 10.08 4.88 -4.15
N VAL A 176 8.95 4.33 -3.68
CA VAL A 176 7.63 4.90 -3.93
C VAL A 176 7.38 6.15 -3.07
N LEU A 177 7.76 6.13 -1.79
CA LEU A 177 7.54 7.25 -0.89
C LEU A 177 8.60 8.36 -1.03
N LYS A 178 9.73 8.06 -1.68
CA LYS A 178 10.88 8.96 -1.81
C LYS A 178 11.36 9.45 -0.44
N GLU A 179 11.35 8.55 0.54
CA GLU A 179 11.68 8.79 1.94
C GLU A 179 12.37 7.52 2.45
N ASN A 180 13.49 7.64 3.17
CA ASN A 180 14.16 6.47 3.74
C ASN A 180 13.26 5.80 4.80
N LEU A 181 13.33 4.48 4.92
CA LEU A 181 12.49 3.75 5.87
C LEU A 181 12.77 4.16 7.32
N GLN A 182 14.03 4.45 7.68
CA GLN A 182 14.38 4.92 9.02
C GLN A 182 13.80 6.30 9.31
N ASP A 183 13.83 7.22 8.34
CA ASP A 183 13.23 8.55 8.47
C ASP A 183 11.70 8.44 8.64
N LEU A 184 11.07 7.58 7.83
CA LEU A 184 9.64 7.28 7.94
C LEU A 184 9.30 6.73 9.33
N LEU A 185 10.03 5.72 9.81
CA LEU A 185 9.77 5.12 11.12
C LEU A 185 10.06 6.12 12.26
N SER A 186 11.11 6.93 12.14
CA SER A 186 11.44 8.00 13.08
C SER A 186 10.33 9.04 13.16
N ARG A 187 9.69 9.38 12.04
CA ARG A 187 8.52 10.26 12.04
C ARG A 187 7.30 9.62 12.72
N LEU A 188 7.09 8.32 12.56
CA LEU A 188 5.95 7.60 13.12
C LEU A 188 6.08 7.34 14.64
N TYR A 189 7.29 7.00 15.09
CA TYR A 189 7.57 6.53 16.45
C TYR A 189 8.40 7.50 17.30
N GLY A 190 9.08 8.47 16.68
CA GLY A 190 10.10 9.32 17.29
C GLY A 190 11.52 8.81 16.98
N GLU A 191 12.49 9.72 16.87
CA GLU A 191 13.89 9.43 16.53
C GLU A 191 14.54 8.42 17.48
N ASP A 192 14.21 8.48 18.77
CA ASP A 192 14.77 7.57 19.77
C ASP A 192 14.05 6.21 19.88
N ASN A 193 12.92 6.03 19.17
CA ASN A 193 12.00 4.92 19.40
C ASN A 193 11.64 4.11 18.16
N TYR A 194 12.15 4.47 16.97
CA TYR A 194 11.79 3.79 15.72
C TYR A 194 12.18 2.30 15.71
N GLN A 195 13.19 1.92 16.49
CA GLN A 195 13.61 0.53 16.66
C GLN A 195 12.51 -0.36 17.27
N HIS A 196 11.59 0.23 18.06
CA HIS A 196 10.44 -0.51 18.62
C HIS A 196 9.54 -1.10 17.55
N ALA A 197 9.45 -0.48 16.36
CA ALA A 197 8.67 -1.02 15.25
C ALA A 197 9.15 -2.43 14.85
N TYR A 198 10.46 -2.66 14.83
CA TYR A 198 11.04 -3.97 14.52
C TYR A 198 10.75 -4.99 15.62
N ILE A 199 10.83 -4.57 16.88
CA ILE A 199 10.58 -5.44 18.04
C ILE A 199 9.11 -5.88 18.06
N ASP A 200 8.19 -4.94 17.88
CA ASP A 200 6.75 -5.20 17.90
C ASP A 200 6.32 -6.10 16.73
N VAL A 201 6.82 -5.83 15.52
CA VAL A 201 6.59 -6.71 14.36
C VAL A 201 7.23 -8.07 14.56
N GLY A 202 8.44 -8.13 15.12
CA GLY A 202 9.13 -9.38 15.46
C GLY A 202 8.26 -10.24 16.37
N ASN A 203 7.82 -9.70 17.50
CA ASN A 203 6.93 -10.37 18.45
C ASN A 203 5.59 -10.78 17.83
N TYR A 204 5.00 -9.93 16.98
CA TYR A 204 3.79 -10.24 16.24
C TYR A 204 3.97 -11.45 15.30
N CYS A 205 5.09 -11.51 14.58
CA CYS A 205 5.43 -12.64 13.71
C CYS A 205 5.59 -13.94 14.52
N ILE A 206 6.22 -13.90 15.70
CA ILE A 206 6.35 -15.07 16.60
C ILE A 206 4.97 -15.58 17.00
N LYS A 207 4.12 -14.69 17.52
CA LYS A 207 2.76 -15.04 17.96
C LYS A 207 1.90 -15.59 16.82
N SER A 208 2.19 -15.18 15.59
CA SER A 208 1.51 -15.63 14.38
C SER A 208 2.12 -16.91 13.77
N GLY A 209 3.19 -17.46 14.36
CA GLY A 209 3.89 -18.64 13.88
C GLY A 209 4.82 -18.41 12.69
N TRP A 210 5.10 -17.15 12.33
CA TRP A 210 5.97 -16.78 11.21
C TRP A 210 7.42 -16.60 11.68
N ASN A 211 8.01 -17.69 12.15
CA ASN A 211 9.32 -17.68 12.79
C ASN A 211 10.45 -17.17 11.88
N ASP A 212 10.46 -17.54 10.60
CA ASP A 212 11.51 -17.08 9.67
C ASP A 212 11.44 -15.58 9.43
N LYS A 213 10.23 -15.03 9.34
CA LYS A 213 10.01 -13.58 9.26
C LYS A 213 10.45 -12.89 10.55
N ALA A 214 10.08 -13.44 11.70
CA ALA A 214 10.49 -12.91 12.99
C ALA A 214 12.03 -12.85 13.11
N LYS A 215 12.74 -13.91 12.69
CA LYS A 215 14.23 -13.91 12.68
C LYS A 215 14.80 -12.78 11.85
N LYS A 216 14.31 -12.59 10.62
CA LYS A 216 14.80 -11.53 9.74
C LYS A 216 14.61 -10.16 10.41
N ILE A 217 13.38 -9.84 10.81
CA ILE A 217 13.05 -8.55 11.42
C ILE A 217 13.82 -8.29 12.72
N LEU A 218 13.97 -9.30 13.58
CA LEU A 218 14.73 -9.16 14.83
C LEU A 218 16.23 -9.05 14.58
N SER A 219 16.76 -9.65 13.51
CA SER A 219 18.15 -9.47 13.10
C SER A 219 18.39 -8.03 12.64
N ASP A 220 17.44 -7.45 11.90
CA ASP A 220 17.52 -6.04 11.49
C ASP A 220 17.48 -5.12 12.73
N ALA A 221 16.63 -5.41 13.71
CA ALA A 221 16.60 -4.69 14.99
C ALA A 221 17.97 -4.73 15.71
N LEU A 222 18.58 -5.91 15.82
CA LEU A 222 19.89 -6.09 16.46
C LEU A 222 21.05 -5.49 15.66
N SER A 223 20.88 -5.29 14.36
CA SER A 223 21.88 -4.58 13.54
C SER A 223 21.86 -3.08 13.81
N LEU A 224 20.71 -2.53 14.18
CA LEU A 224 20.53 -1.12 14.56
C LEU A 224 20.95 -0.85 16.00
N ASP A 225 20.56 -1.73 16.93
CA ASP A 225 20.98 -1.71 18.32
C ASP A 225 21.38 -3.11 18.79
N PRO A 226 22.68 -3.44 18.74
CA PRO A 226 23.19 -4.74 19.16
C PRO A 226 22.89 -5.07 20.62
N GLU A 227 22.76 -4.06 21.50
CA GLU A 227 22.53 -4.23 22.94
C GLU A 227 21.04 -4.29 23.31
N ASN A 228 20.13 -4.32 22.33
CA ASN A 228 18.71 -4.38 22.59
C ASN A 228 18.28 -5.71 23.26
N ASP A 229 18.09 -5.68 24.58
CA ASP A 229 17.75 -6.85 25.38
C ASP A 229 16.45 -7.53 24.92
N CYS A 230 15.44 -6.74 24.54
CA CYS A 230 14.15 -7.27 24.10
C CYS A 230 14.30 -8.04 22.78
N ALA A 231 14.99 -7.46 21.79
CA ALA A 231 15.25 -8.14 20.52
C ALA A 231 16.09 -9.42 20.72
N ARG A 232 17.11 -9.40 21.61
CA ARG A 232 17.91 -10.59 21.97
C ARG A 232 17.05 -11.69 22.59
N GLN A 233 16.15 -11.34 23.51
CA GLN A 233 15.25 -12.29 24.16
C GLN A 233 14.28 -12.92 23.15
N LEU A 234 13.64 -12.10 22.31
CA LEU A 234 12.74 -12.60 21.27
C LEU A 234 13.48 -13.51 20.28
N MET A 235 14.69 -13.15 19.87
CA MET A 235 15.52 -13.98 18.97
C MET A 235 15.82 -15.35 19.57
N LYS A 236 16.09 -15.44 20.89
CA LYS A 236 16.27 -16.72 21.58
C LYS A 236 15.00 -17.59 21.53
N THR A 237 13.83 -16.99 21.77
CA THR A 237 12.53 -17.69 21.69
C THR A 237 12.33 -18.32 20.31
N VAL A 238 12.57 -17.56 19.23
CA VAL A 238 12.38 -18.07 17.85
C VAL A 238 13.37 -19.19 17.50
N ASN A 239 14.57 -19.14 18.04
CA ASN A 239 15.57 -20.19 17.83
C ASN A 239 15.21 -21.48 18.58
N ASN A 240 14.65 -21.38 19.79
CA ASN A 240 14.20 -22.53 20.58
C ASN A 240 12.96 -23.21 19.98
N ASP A 241 11.99 -22.43 19.48
CA ASP A 241 10.76 -22.97 18.88
C ASP A 241 11.01 -23.66 17.53
N ASN A 242 11.99 -23.20 16.74
CA ASN A 242 12.38 -23.90 15.53
C ASN A 242 13.14 -25.20 15.82
N TYR A 243 13.88 -25.25 16.92
CA TYR A 243 14.59 -26.46 17.34
C TYR A 243 13.62 -27.56 17.80
N SER A 244 12.54 -27.19 18.51
CA SER A 244 11.50 -28.13 18.93
C SER A 244 10.66 -28.65 17.75
N ALA A 245 10.29 -27.77 16.80
CA ALA A 245 9.58 -28.15 15.58
C ALA A 245 10.40 -29.07 14.66
N THR A 246 11.70 -28.81 14.51
CA THR A 246 12.60 -29.62 13.68
C THR A 246 12.81 -31.01 14.29
N LYS A 247 13.03 -31.10 15.61
CA LYS A 247 13.11 -32.40 16.31
C LYS A 247 11.83 -33.22 16.20
N ALA A 248 10.66 -32.58 16.31
CA ALA A 248 9.37 -33.26 16.18
C ALA A 248 9.14 -33.82 14.76
N ARG A 249 9.68 -33.15 13.74
CA ARG A 249 9.57 -33.59 12.34
C ARG A 249 10.50 -34.77 12.04
N VAL A 250 11.76 -34.70 12.47
CA VAL A 250 12.73 -35.80 12.34
C VAL A 250 12.29 -37.06 13.11
N ALA A 251 11.64 -36.89 14.27
CA ALA A 251 11.10 -38.02 15.04
C ALA A 251 9.86 -38.69 14.40
N LYS A 252 9.17 -38.00 13.48
CA LYS A 252 8.04 -38.57 12.71
C LYS A 252 8.48 -39.27 11.43
N GLU A 253 9.62 -38.90 10.86
CA GLU A 253 10.18 -39.54 9.66
C GLU A 253 10.99 -40.82 9.98
N HIS A 254 11.20 -41.12 11.26
CA HIS A 254 11.87 -42.32 11.76
C HIS A 254 10.93 -43.30 12.50
N LYS A 255 9.62 -43.21 12.27
CA LYS A 255 8.61 -44.20 12.67
C LYS A 255 7.86 -44.70 11.46
#